data_AF-A0A9J6D355-F1
#
_entry.id   AF-A0A9J6D355-F1
#
_cell.length_a   1.000
_cell.length_b   1.000
_cell.length_c   1.000
_cell.angle_alpha   90.00
_cell.angle_beta   90.00
_cell.angle_gamma   90.00
#
_symmetry.space_group_name_H-M   'P 1'
#
loop_
_entity.id
_entity.type
_entity.pdbx_description
1 polymer ?
#
loop_
_entity_poly.entity_id
_entity_poly.type
_entity_poly.pdbx_seq_one_letter_code
_entity_poly.pdbx_strand_id
1 'polypeptide(L)'
;MNSLGWLGTVKYPVDTVSPDRTAEGTKEIMAKAAEAGRPVQGAKGITPLINLQHFNIIWGFTPDYMHCVLLGVARQMTEDWLSNVGEEYYIGAPQTVAVLDQRLCSIKPHSCMPRLPRSVSLRKYWKASAVAAMATVFFIALSGRPTSTAVS
;
A
#
# COMPACT_ATOMS: atom_id res chain seq x y z
N MET A 1 2.40 46.15 -2.96
CA MET A 1 3.35 45.03 -3.06
C MET A 1 2.72 43.82 -2.40
N ASN A 2 1.87 43.07 -3.11
CA ASN A 2 1.27 41.85 -2.56
C ASN A 2 1.68 40.71 -3.50
N SER A 3 2.54 39.85 -2.96
CA SER A 3 3.21 38.77 -3.68
C SER A 3 2.21 37.81 -4.32
N LEU A 4 2.32 37.60 -5.64
CA LEU A 4 1.79 36.41 -6.28
C LEU A 4 2.59 35.19 -5.75
N GLY A 5 2.09 34.57 -4.69
CA GLY A 5 2.54 33.26 -4.26
C GLY A 5 1.96 32.19 -5.18
N TRP A 6 2.75 31.74 -6.15
CA TRP A 6 2.56 30.41 -6.74
C TRP A 6 2.71 29.35 -5.64
N LEU A 7 1.91 28.28 -5.74
CA LEU A 7 1.94 26.98 -5.04
C LEU A 7 0.61 26.62 -4.34
N GLY A 8 -0.49 26.69 -5.08
CA GLY A 8 -1.73 26.02 -4.70
C GLY A 8 -1.59 24.52 -4.96
N THR A 9 -1.25 23.74 -3.93
CA THR A 9 -1.45 22.29 -3.99
C THR A 9 -2.95 22.05 -4.10
N VAL A 10 -3.43 21.41 -5.18
CA VAL A 10 -4.82 21.00 -5.29
C VAL A 10 -5.07 19.94 -4.22
N LYS A 11 -5.62 20.37 -3.09
CA LYS A 11 -6.13 19.45 -2.07
C LYS A 11 -7.50 19.01 -2.56
N TYR A 12 -7.67 17.74 -2.86
CA TYR A 12 -8.99 17.15 -3.11
C TYR A 12 -9.69 17.05 -1.75
N PRO A 13 -10.64 17.96 -1.42
CA PRO A 13 -11.35 17.87 -0.16
C PRO A 13 -12.20 16.61 -0.27
N VAL A 14 -11.95 15.64 0.61
CA VAL A 14 -12.80 14.46 0.73
C VAL A 14 -13.98 14.88 1.59
N ASP A 15 -15.02 15.42 0.97
CA ASP A 15 -16.22 15.90 1.67
C ASP A 15 -17.04 14.75 2.27
N THR A 16 -16.86 13.53 1.75
CA THR A 16 -17.56 12.33 2.22
C THR A 16 -16.61 11.15 2.27
N VAL A 17 -16.59 10.44 3.40
CA VAL A 17 -15.87 9.17 3.53
C VAL A 17 -16.60 8.15 2.67
N SER A 18 -16.00 7.82 1.52
CA SER A 18 -16.52 6.76 0.66
C SER A 18 -16.20 5.41 1.30
N PRO A 19 -17.13 4.45 1.35
CA PRO A 19 -16.86 3.12 1.87
C PRO A 19 -15.81 2.42 1.00
N ASP A 20 -14.99 1.58 1.65
CA ASP A 20 -14.02 0.76 0.95
C ASP A 20 -14.67 -0.15 -0.09
N ARG A 21 -13.97 -0.36 -1.20
CA ARG A 21 -14.45 -1.26 -2.25
C ARG A 21 -14.39 -2.70 -1.78
N THR A 22 -15.49 -3.43 -1.95
CA THR A 22 -15.57 -4.87 -1.73
C THR A 22 -15.28 -5.64 -3.03
N ALA A 23 -14.82 -6.88 -2.91
CA ALA A 23 -14.54 -7.71 -4.08
C ALA A 23 -15.82 -8.05 -4.85
N GLU A 24 -16.91 -8.28 -4.12
CA GLU A 24 -18.24 -8.60 -4.62
C GLU A 24 -18.84 -7.39 -5.35
N GLY A 25 -18.85 -6.22 -4.71
CA GLY A 25 -19.37 -5.00 -5.32
C GLY A 25 -18.58 -4.61 -6.57
N THR A 26 -17.28 -4.89 -6.59
CA THR A 26 -16.45 -4.62 -7.78
C THR A 26 -16.76 -5.59 -8.92
N LYS A 27 -17.12 -6.86 -8.65
CA LYS A 27 -17.58 -7.78 -9.70
C LYS A 27 -18.86 -7.29 -10.36
N GLU A 28 -19.79 -6.76 -9.57
CA GLU A 28 -21.03 -6.17 -10.10
C GLU A 28 -20.77 -4.93 -10.97
N ILE A 29 -19.86 -4.05 -10.51
CA ILE A 29 -19.45 -2.87 -11.29
C ILE A 29 -18.80 -3.30 -12.61
N MET A 30 -17.96 -4.34 -12.59
CA MET A 30 -17.32 -4.89 -13.79
C MET A 30 -18.33 -5.50 -14.77
N ALA A 31 -19.35 -6.20 -14.27
CA ALA A 31 -20.44 -6.73 -15.11
C ALA A 31 -21.23 -5.59 -15.77
N LYS A 32 -21.62 -4.58 -14.99
CA LYS A 32 -22.31 -3.37 -15.50
C LYS A 32 -21.47 -2.63 -16.53
N ALA A 33 -20.14 -2.54 -16.34
CA ALA A 33 -19.24 -1.91 -17.31
C ALA A 33 -19.15 -2.69 -18.62
N ALA A 34 -19.17 -4.03 -18.56
CA ALA A 34 -19.15 -4.88 -19.73
C ALA A 34 -20.46 -4.77 -20.55
N GLU A 35 -21.61 -4.74 -19.88
CA GLU A 35 -22.92 -4.55 -20.53
C GLU A 35 -23.06 -3.15 -21.14
N ALA A 36 -22.63 -2.11 -20.42
CA ALA A 36 -22.75 -0.73 -20.87
C ALA A 36 -21.74 -0.31 -21.94
N GLY A 37 -20.71 -1.13 -22.20
CA GLY A 37 -19.62 -0.83 -23.14
C GLY A 37 -18.80 0.42 -22.78
N ARG A 38 -18.91 0.91 -21.54
CA ARG A 38 -18.23 2.12 -21.06
C ARG A 38 -17.70 1.92 -19.65
N PRO A 39 -16.64 2.65 -19.25
CA PRO A 39 -16.13 2.55 -17.89
C PRO A 39 -17.19 2.99 -16.85
N VAL A 40 -17.37 2.17 -15.81
CA VAL A 40 -18.25 2.47 -14.66
C VAL A 40 -17.39 2.48 -13.40
N GLN A 41 -17.37 3.61 -12.68
CA GLN A 41 -16.55 3.82 -11.46
C GLN A 41 -15.07 3.40 -11.61
N GLY A 42 -14.51 3.55 -12.82
CA GLY A 42 -13.12 3.19 -13.14
C GLY A 42 -12.92 1.73 -13.55
N ALA A 43 -13.91 0.85 -13.43
CA ALA A 43 -13.86 -0.48 -14.03
C ALA A 43 -14.17 -0.39 -15.53
N LYS A 44 -13.30 -0.97 -16.37
CA LYS A 44 -13.48 -0.99 -17.84
C LYS A 44 -14.27 -2.21 -18.33
N GLY A 45 -14.36 -3.27 -17.53
CA GLY A 45 -14.99 -4.52 -17.89
C GLY A 45 -14.55 -5.66 -16.97
N ILE A 46 -14.95 -6.88 -17.29
CA ILE A 46 -14.64 -8.08 -16.51
C ILE A 46 -13.16 -8.46 -16.72
N THR A 47 -12.43 -8.62 -15.63
CA THR A 47 -11.04 -9.11 -15.66
C THR A 47 -10.99 -10.64 -15.49
N PRO A 48 -10.14 -11.36 -16.25
CA PRO A 48 -9.91 -12.79 -16.04
C PRO A 48 -9.41 -13.13 -14.63
N LEU A 49 -8.82 -12.15 -13.92
CA LEU A 49 -8.32 -12.30 -12.56
C LEU A 49 -9.43 -12.62 -11.53
N ILE A 50 -10.71 -12.40 -11.87
CA ILE A 50 -11.86 -12.83 -11.04
C ILE A 50 -11.89 -14.36 -10.86
N ASN A 51 -11.35 -15.12 -11.82
CA ASN A 51 -11.42 -16.58 -11.82
C ASN A 51 -10.34 -17.24 -10.95
N LEU A 52 -9.38 -16.46 -10.43
CA LEU A 52 -8.32 -16.99 -9.58
C LEU A 52 -8.86 -17.28 -8.17
N GLN A 53 -8.83 -18.55 -7.77
CA GLN A 53 -9.20 -18.96 -6.42
C GLN A 53 -8.24 -18.31 -5.40
N HIS A 54 -8.80 -17.74 -4.34
CA HIS A 54 -8.09 -17.01 -3.27
C HIS A 54 -7.47 -15.65 -3.66
N PHE A 55 -7.72 -15.13 -4.87
CA PHE A 55 -7.26 -13.80 -5.25
C PHE A 55 -8.33 -12.73 -4.97
N ASN A 56 -8.00 -11.76 -4.10
CA ASN A 56 -8.84 -10.60 -3.87
C ASN A 56 -8.50 -9.50 -4.90
N ILE A 57 -9.45 -9.11 -5.75
CA ILE A 57 -9.20 -8.12 -6.82
C ILE A 57 -8.91 -6.72 -6.26
N ILE A 58 -9.37 -6.41 -5.05
CA ILE A 58 -9.15 -5.09 -4.43
C ILE A 58 -7.80 -5.05 -3.73
N TRP A 59 -7.52 -6.08 -2.92
CA TRP A 59 -6.36 -6.12 -2.03
C TRP A 59 -5.21 -7.01 -2.53
N GLY A 60 -5.37 -7.64 -3.70
CA GLY A 60 -4.42 -8.61 -4.25
C GLY A 60 -3.33 -8.01 -5.11
N PHE A 61 -3.48 -6.74 -5.51
CA PHE A 61 -2.45 -6.04 -6.27
C PHE A 61 -1.34 -5.53 -5.35
N THR A 62 -0.10 -5.72 -5.77
CA THR A 62 1.06 -5.13 -5.12
C THR A 62 1.07 -3.61 -5.38
N PRO A 63 1.46 -2.78 -4.40
CA PRO A 63 1.63 -1.34 -4.62
C PRO A 63 2.56 -1.06 -5.80
N ASP A 64 2.26 -0.01 -6.56
CA ASP A 64 2.99 0.33 -7.78
C ASP A 64 4.46 0.62 -7.47
N TYR A 65 5.38 -0.11 -8.10
CA TYR A 65 6.80 0.04 -7.84
C TYR A 65 7.33 1.41 -8.29
N MET A 66 6.86 1.96 -9.40
CA MET A 66 7.38 3.23 -9.90
C MET A 66 6.97 4.39 -8.99
N HIS A 67 5.70 4.47 -8.64
CA HIS A 67 5.16 5.57 -7.87
C HIS A 67 5.36 5.40 -6.36
N CYS A 68 5.06 4.24 -5.79
CA CYS A 68 5.19 4.06 -4.35
C CYS A 68 6.66 3.95 -3.93
N VAL A 69 7.52 3.37 -4.77
CA VAL A 69 8.91 3.06 -4.40
C VAL A 69 9.91 4.03 -5.03
N LEU A 70 9.89 4.24 -6.36
CA LEU A 70 10.90 5.09 -7.02
C LEU A 70 10.68 6.59 -6.77
N LEU A 71 9.43 7.07 -6.72
CA LEU A 71 9.15 8.47 -6.33
C LEU A 71 9.31 8.70 -4.82
N GLY A 72 9.54 7.66 -4.03
CA GLY A 72 9.85 7.79 -2.61
C GLY A 72 8.64 8.06 -1.70
N VAL A 73 7.40 7.88 -2.19
CA VAL A 73 6.19 8.05 -1.37
C VAL A 73 6.21 7.13 -0.15
N ALA A 74 6.55 5.86 -0.33
CA ALA A 74 6.68 4.92 0.78
C ALA A 74 7.80 5.32 1.76
N ARG A 75 8.87 5.95 1.27
CA ARG A 75 9.94 6.48 2.13
C ARG A 75 9.42 7.65 2.96
N GLN A 76 8.70 8.59 2.34
CA GLN A 76 8.12 9.74 3.04
C GLN A 76 7.14 9.28 4.12
N MET A 77 6.22 8.39 3.78
CA MET A 77 5.25 7.82 4.71
C MET A 77 5.92 7.12 5.91
N THR A 78 7.00 6.38 5.66
CA THR A 78 7.77 5.72 6.73
C THR A 78 8.50 6.73 7.63
N GLU A 79 9.04 7.81 7.07
CA GLU A 79 9.68 8.87 7.87
C GLU A 79 8.65 9.61 8.73
N ASP A 80 7.46 9.91 8.18
CA ASP A 80 6.37 10.59 8.90
C ASP A 80 5.88 9.75 10.09
N TRP A 81 5.66 8.45 9.89
CA TRP A 81 5.25 7.51 10.94
C TRP A 81 6.25 7.37 12.09
N LEU A 82 7.55 7.52 11.80
CA LEU A 82 8.61 7.31 12.79
C LEU A 82 9.12 8.61 13.41
N SER A 83 8.89 9.75 12.78
CA SER A 83 9.48 11.04 13.20
C SER A 83 8.45 12.02 13.75
N ASN A 84 7.16 11.87 13.42
CA ASN A 84 6.13 12.83 13.81
C ASN A 84 5.54 12.53 15.20
N VAL A 85 6.31 12.85 16.24
CA VAL A 85 5.96 12.58 17.65
C VAL A 85 4.72 13.37 18.07
N GLY A 86 3.68 12.69 18.54
CA GLY A 86 2.46 13.31 19.08
C GLY A 86 1.24 13.25 18.15
N GLU A 87 1.40 12.76 16.93
CA GLU A 87 0.31 12.51 16.00
C GLU A 87 -0.33 11.13 16.24
N GLU A 88 -1.61 10.98 15.90
CA GLU A 88 -2.37 9.73 16.11
C GLU A 88 -1.75 8.52 15.36
N TYR A 89 -1.05 8.79 14.25
CA TYR A 89 -0.37 7.81 13.42
C TYR A 89 1.11 7.60 13.79
N TYR A 90 1.58 8.16 14.90
CA TYR A 90 2.96 8.00 15.36
C TYR A 90 3.23 6.60 15.90
N ILE A 91 4.15 5.88 15.26
CA ILE A 91 4.57 4.52 15.65
C ILE A 91 6.08 4.43 15.94
N GLY A 92 6.75 5.57 16.15
CA GLY A 92 8.19 5.66 16.43
C GLY A 92 8.61 5.29 17.86
N ALA A 93 7.70 4.81 18.71
CA ALA A 93 8.04 4.36 20.06
C ALA A 93 9.05 3.19 20.03
N PRO A 94 10.10 3.17 20.88
CA PRO A 94 11.16 2.18 20.82
C PRO A 94 10.66 0.72 20.86
N GLN A 95 9.62 0.45 21.65
CA GLN A 95 9.02 -0.87 21.77
C GLN A 95 8.31 -1.29 20.47
N THR A 96 7.55 -0.37 19.86
CA THR A 96 6.84 -0.61 18.60
C THR A 96 7.82 -0.79 17.44
N VAL A 97 8.89 0.01 17.40
CA VAL A 97 9.95 -0.12 16.39
C VAL A 97 10.66 -1.47 16.50
N ALA A 98 10.94 -1.96 17.71
CA ALA A 98 11.55 -3.28 17.91
C ALA A 98 10.64 -4.42 17.38
N VAL A 99 9.33 -4.34 17.64
CA VAL A 99 8.35 -5.31 17.11
C VAL A 99 8.27 -5.22 15.57
N LEU A 100 8.26 -4.01 15.01
CA LEU A 100 8.28 -3.81 13.56
C LEU A 100 9.53 -4.41 12.93
N ASP A 101 10.69 -4.18 13.54
CA ASP A 101 11.98 -4.68 13.08
C ASP A 101 12.03 -6.21 13.06
N GLN A 102 11.58 -6.83 14.14
CA GLN A 102 11.46 -8.28 14.25
C GLN A 102 10.53 -8.84 13.17
N ARG A 103 9.35 -8.24 12.97
CA ARG A 103 8.39 -8.68 11.94
C ARG A 103 8.97 -8.54 10.54
N LEU A 104 9.59 -7.40 10.22
CA LEU A 104 10.25 -7.16 8.94
C LEU A 104 11.35 -8.18 8.65
N CYS A 105 12.18 -8.50 9.64
CA CYS A 105 13.27 -9.46 9.47
C CYS A 105 12.79 -10.93 9.41
N SER A 106 11.64 -11.24 10.01
CA SER A 106 11.05 -12.59 9.99
C SER A 106 10.39 -12.97 8.66
N ILE A 107 10.07 -11.99 7.82
CA ILE A 107 9.33 -12.24 6.59
C ILE A 107 10.29 -12.70 5.49
N LYS A 108 10.04 -13.92 5.01
CA LYS A 108 10.76 -14.47 3.86
C LYS A 108 10.15 -13.89 2.58
N PRO A 109 10.93 -13.12 1.79
CA PRO A 109 10.42 -12.55 0.55
C PRO A 109 10.11 -13.69 -0.44
N HIS A 110 9.06 -13.50 -1.24
CA HIS A 110 8.84 -14.27 -2.46
C HIS A 110 10.06 -14.15 -3.39
N SER A 111 10.35 -15.22 -4.14
CA SER A 111 11.57 -15.39 -4.97
C SER A 111 11.83 -14.26 -5.98
N CYS A 112 10.83 -13.43 -6.28
CA CYS A 112 10.93 -12.27 -7.16
C CYS A 112 11.54 -11.02 -6.51
N MET A 113 11.73 -10.99 -5.19
CA MET A 113 12.40 -9.88 -4.51
C MET A 113 13.84 -10.25 -4.17
N PRO A 114 14.84 -9.67 -4.87
CA PRO A 114 16.24 -10.07 -4.72
C PRO A 114 16.90 -9.59 -3.41
N ARG A 115 16.18 -8.83 -2.56
CA ARG A 115 16.74 -8.19 -1.37
C ARG A 115 15.79 -8.30 -0.19
N LEU A 116 16.32 -8.75 0.94
CA LEU A 116 15.59 -8.84 2.21
C LEU A 116 15.28 -7.45 2.79
N PRO A 117 14.15 -7.30 3.50
CA PRO A 117 13.94 -6.15 4.37
C PRO A 117 15.12 -6.03 5.33
N ARG A 118 15.71 -4.83 5.42
CA ARG A 118 16.74 -4.54 6.43
C ARG A 118 16.09 -3.90 7.65
N SER A 119 16.84 -3.81 8.74
CA SER A 119 16.34 -3.18 9.95
C SER A 119 15.82 -1.76 9.70
N VAL A 120 14.72 -1.40 10.35
CA VAL A 120 14.07 -0.08 10.32
C VAL A 120 15.03 1.02 10.78
N SER A 121 15.97 0.68 11.67
CA SER A 121 17.05 1.57 12.12
C SER A 121 17.97 2.03 10.98
N LEU A 122 18.07 1.23 9.90
CA LEU A 122 18.89 1.53 8.72
C LEU A 122 18.08 2.15 7.57
N ARG A 123 16.84 2.61 7.83
CA ARG A 123 15.92 3.15 6.81
C ARG A 123 16.53 4.23 5.91
N LYS A 124 17.44 5.06 6.44
CA LYS A 124 18.15 6.10 5.70
C LYS A 124 19.00 5.55 4.53
N TYR A 125 19.42 4.28 4.63
CA TYR A 125 20.24 3.59 3.63
C TYR A 125 19.44 2.59 2.78
N TRP A 126 18.11 2.59 2.90
CA TRP A 126 17.29 1.71 2.08
C TRP A 126 17.31 2.19 0.62
N LYS A 127 17.70 1.30 -0.28
CA LYS A 127 17.50 1.47 -1.72
C LYS A 127 16.07 1.09 -2.07
N ALA A 128 15.61 1.48 -3.26
CA ALA A 128 14.26 1.23 -3.76
C ALA A 128 13.76 -0.20 -3.47
N SER A 129 14.57 -1.23 -3.73
CA SER A 129 14.18 -2.63 -3.47
C SER A 129 13.84 -2.95 -2.01
N ALA A 130 14.53 -2.34 -1.04
CA ALA A 130 14.22 -2.53 0.39
C ALA A 130 12.94 -1.77 0.80
N VAL A 131 12.70 -0.60 0.20
CA VAL A 131 11.46 0.17 0.37
C VAL A 131 10.27 -0.59 -0.22
N ALA A 132 10.43 -1.23 -1.38
CA ALA A 132 9.41 -2.07 -2.00
C ALA A 132 9.03 -3.27 -1.13
N ALA A 133 10.03 -3.95 -0.56
CA ALA A 133 9.82 -5.07 0.33
C ALA A 133 9.06 -4.63 1.60
N MET A 134 9.45 -3.50 2.21
CA MET A 134 8.76 -2.96 3.37
C MET A 134 7.33 -2.51 3.06
N ALA A 135 7.09 -1.80 1.95
CA ALA A 135 5.74 -1.38 1.54
C ALA A 135 4.81 -2.58 1.32
N THR A 136 5.32 -3.65 0.70
CA THR A 136 4.57 -4.89 0.50
C THR A 136 4.24 -5.55 1.84
N VAL A 137 5.21 -5.64 2.75
CA VAL A 137 5.01 -6.19 4.10
C VAL A 137 3.96 -5.40 4.87
N PHE A 138 4.06 -4.08 4.86
CA PHE A 138 3.16 -3.22 5.61
C PHE A 138 1.74 -3.27 5.04
N PHE A 139 1.60 -3.33 3.72
CA PHE A 139 0.30 -3.52 3.07
C PHE A 139 -0.32 -4.88 3.40
N ILE A 140 0.48 -5.96 3.45
CA ILE A 140 0.03 -7.28 3.89
C ILE A 140 -0.37 -7.27 5.38
N ALA A 141 0.41 -6.60 6.22
CA ALA A 141 0.16 -6.52 7.66
C ALA A 141 -1.08 -5.67 8.00
N LEU A 142 -1.30 -4.56 7.28
CA LEU A 142 -2.48 -3.71 7.42
C LEU A 142 -3.75 -4.34 6.85
N SER A 143 -3.63 -5.17 5.81
CA SER A 143 -4.80 -5.84 5.21
C SER A 143 -5.37 -6.98 6.07
N GLY A 144 -4.95 -7.11 7.33
CA GLY A 144 -5.55 -8.04 8.31
C GLY A 144 -5.52 -9.50 7.87
N ARG A 145 -4.63 -9.87 6.93
CA ARG A 145 -4.54 -11.26 6.47
C ARG A 145 -4.08 -12.12 7.65
N PRO A 146 -4.81 -13.18 8.02
CA PRO A 146 -4.16 -14.27 8.72
C PRO A 146 -3.03 -14.74 7.81
N THR A 147 -1.80 -14.67 8.30
CA THR A 147 -0.67 -15.32 7.66
C THR A 147 -1.04 -16.78 7.55
N SER A 148 -1.42 -17.24 6.35
CA SER A 148 -1.44 -18.66 6.04
C SER A 148 0.01 -19.11 6.01
N THR A 149 0.55 -19.33 7.21
CA THR A 149 1.60 -20.31 7.43
C THR A 149 1.02 -21.67 7.05
N ALA A 150 1.80 -22.39 6.26
CA ALA A 150 1.63 -23.79 5.88
C ALA A 150 0.50 -24.08 4.87
N VAL A 151 0.91 -24.40 3.65
CA VAL A 151 0.58 -25.71 3.09
C VAL A 151 1.86 -26.29 2.47
N SER A 152 2.17 -27.50 2.93
CA SER A 152 3.20 -28.44 2.47
C SER A 152 3.00 -28.89 1.03
#